data_AF-A0A7Y9WNJ7-F1
#
_entry.id   AF-A0A7Y9WNJ7-F1
#
_cell.length_a   1.000
_cell.length_b   1.000
_cell.length_c   1.000
_cell.angle_alpha   90.00
_cell.angle_beta   90.00
_cell.angle_gamma   90.00
#
_symmetry.space_group_name_H-M   'P 1'
#
loop_
_entity.id
_entity.type
_entity.pdbx_description
1 polymer ?
#
loop_
_entity_poly.entity_id
_entity_poly.type
_entity_poly.pdbx_seq_one_letter_code
_entity_poly.pdbx_strand_id
1 'polypeptide(L)'
;MADTGWDIAMRRIDAKYDLPQFVASSLVRKMAANDFRLPAEDRAKYQMLPDEVVSRIEKIVREAYLDAGEDVGGAALREHLWQQARLARRAMIATGDLITPADFRRQIGVSETQLAALIADGSVFIVEVDGDSYIPALLAHTAHNRERLQTICRIIVPAPPMSRLDFLTSQQGSLSERRPFEMLDDARDFSLLRRTAAAWAAEWSRTSVKIYEGVHETEPGDVPPIYTASAEIDPRRPLWERASEALHLHGYQWPLGPYPDVRSFTLFVERRTAGDAMPTPDACVQIVVHGEDIGIRIVAAPGTTLMSSTTRAGNHKSLIDIAKRVIAHLIHAKRT
;
A
#
# COMPACT_ATOMS: atom_id res chain seq x y z
N MET A 1 8.05 28.90 -20.31
CA MET A 1 8.99 27.85 -20.76
C MET A 1 9.43 27.12 -19.50
N ALA A 2 9.35 25.79 -19.47
CA ALA A 2 9.88 25.04 -18.33
C ALA A 2 11.42 25.14 -18.37
N ASP A 3 12.06 25.41 -17.23
CA ASP A 3 13.52 25.41 -17.13
C ASP A 3 14.02 23.98 -17.41
N THR A 4 15.01 23.82 -18.29
CA THR A 4 15.61 22.51 -18.55
C THR A 4 16.49 22.06 -17.38
N GLY A 5 16.79 20.76 -17.28
CA GLY A 5 17.73 20.25 -16.28
C GLY A 5 19.09 20.94 -16.36
N TRP A 6 19.51 21.32 -17.58
CA TRP A 6 20.72 22.11 -17.81
C TRP A 6 20.62 23.51 -17.21
N ASP A 7 19.51 24.24 -17.41
CA ASP A 7 19.32 25.60 -16.89
C ASP A 7 19.35 25.62 -15.36
N ILE A 8 18.68 24.64 -14.74
CA ILE A 8 18.63 24.49 -13.28
C ILE A 8 20.03 24.14 -12.75
N ALA A 9 20.76 23.23 -13.41
CA ALA A 9 22.10 22.83 -13.00
C ALA A 9 23.08 24.00 -13.04
N MET A 10 23.09 24.75 -14.15
CA MET A 10 23.95 25.92 -14.31
C MET A 10 23.70 26.95 -13.22
N ARG A 11 22.44 27.31 -12.96
CA ARG A 11 22.06 28.27 -11.91
C ARG A 11 22.54 27.83 -10.52
N ARG A 12 22.43 26.54 -10.19
CA ARG A 12 22.87 25.97 -8.91
C ARG A 12 24.39 25.91 -8.77
N ILE A 13 25.10 25.61 -9.86
CA ILE A 13 26.56 25.60 -9.89
C ILE A 13 27.08 27.03 -9.69
N ASP A 14 26.55 28.00 -10.44
CA ASP A 14 26.95 29.41 -10.36
C ASP A 14 26.69 30.00 -8.97
N ALA A 15 25.61 29.58 -8.30
CA ALA A 15 25.31 30.02 -6.93
C ALA A 15 26.28 29.48 -5.87
N LYS A 16 27.01 28.40 -6.17
CA LYS A 16 27.82 27.67 -5.17
C LYS A 16 29.31 27.66 -5.47
N TYR A 17 29.70 27.80 -6.73
CA TYR A 17 31.08 27.70 -7.18
C TYR A 17 31.38 28.82 -8.17
N ASP A 18 32.52 29.46 -7.98
CA ASP A 18 33.06 30.42 -8.93
C ASP A 18 33.82 29.66 -10.03
N LEU A 19 33.07 29.13 -11.00
CA LEU A 19 33.61 28.38 -12.13
C LEU A 19 33.42 29.17 -13.43
N PRO A 20 34.40 29.19 -14.34
CA PRO A 20 34.18 29.73 -15.67
C PRO A 20 33.00 29.03 -16.34
N GLN A 21 32.05 29.81 -16.87
CA GLN A 21 30.78 29.31 -17.39
C GLN A 21 30.95 28.21 -18.46
N PHE A 22 32.01 28.30 -19.28
CA PHE A 22 32.32 27.29 -20.29
C PHE A 22 32.73 25.94 -19.67
N VAL A 23 33.43 25.96 -18.52
CA VAL A 23 33.82 24.75 -17.77
C VAL A 23 32.60 24.12 -17.14
N ALA A 24 31.77 24.91 -16.45
CA ALA A 24 30.53 24.45 -15.83
C ALA A 24 29.57 23.83 -16.88
N SER A 25 29.31 24.54 -17.98
CA SER A 25 28.46 24.06 -19.07
C SER A 25 28.99 22.75 -19.69
N SER A 26 30.30 22.65 -19.90
CA SER A 26 30.93 21.45 -20.43
C SER A 26 30.80 20.26 -19.47
N LEU A 27 30.98 20.48 -18.16
CA LEU A 27 30.79 19.46 -17.12
C LEU A 27 29.34 18.94 -17.11
N VAL A 28 28.36 19.85 -17.06
CA VAL A 28 26.93 19.50 -17.01
C VAL A 28 26.57 18.61 -18.19
N ARG A 29 26.96 19.00 -19.42
CA ARG A 29 26.66 18.23 -20.64
C ARG A 29 27.32 16.86 -20.63
N LYS A 30 28.59 16.76 -20.22
CA LYS A 30 29.31 15.47 -20.16
C LYS A 30 28.71 14.54 -19.12
N MET A 31 28.36 15.05 -17.94
CA MET A 31 27.71 14.25 -16.90
C MET A 31 26.33 13.79 -17.36
N ALA A 32 25.50 14.67 -17.92
CA ALA A 32 24.18 14.31 -18.43
C ALA A 32 24.25 13.22 -19.52
N ALA A 33 25.29 13.24 -20.37
CA ALA A 33 25.51 12.23 -21.40
C ALA A 33 26.08 10.89 -20.87
N ASN A 34 26.50 10.82 -19.61
CA ASN A 34 27.18 9.66 -19.02
C ASN A 34 26.59 9.29 -17.65
N ASP A 35 25.27 9.07 -17.61
CA ASP A 35 24.54 8.64 -16.41
C ASP A 35 24.79 9.52 -15.18
N PHE A 36 24.90 10.83 -15.41
CA PHE A 36 25.14 11.85 -14.38
C PHE A 36 26.46 11.67 -13.63
N ARG A 37 27.44 11.03 -14.26
CA ARG A 37 28.81 10.87 -13.75
C ARG A 37 29.81 11.41 -14.76
N LEU A 38 30.92 11.94 -14.26
CA LEU A 38 32.04 12.32 -15.11
C LEU A 38 32.88 11.06 -15.42
N PRO A 39 33.05 10.67 -16.70
CA PRO A 39 33.91 9.54 -17.04
C PRO A 39 35.34 9.73 -16.52
N ALA A 40 35.98 8.64 -16.09
CA ALA A 40 37.34 8.67 -15.56
C ALA A 40 38.36 9.25 -16.55
N GLU A 41 38.16 9.00 -17.85
CA GLU A 41 38.97 9.56 -18.94
C GLU A 41 38.83 11.08 -19.07
N ASP A 42 37.65 11.63 -18.78
CA ASP A 42 37.38 13.06 -18.80
C ASP A 42 37.83 13.75 -17.52
N ARG A 43 38.00 13.01 -16.41
CA ARG A 43 38.52 13.53 -15.14
C ARG A 43 39.84 14.28 -15.31
N ALA A 44 40.71 13.78 -16.21
CA ALA A 44 42.00 14.40 -16.53
C ALA A 44 41.88 15.86 -17.03
N LYS A 45 40.78 16.19 -17.72
CA LYS A 45 40.53 17.54 -18.26
C LYS A 45 40.08 18.53 -17.17
N TYR A 46 39.64 18.03 -16.02
CA TYR A 46 39.12 18.82 -14.90
C TYR A 46 39.94 18.63 -13.62
N GLN A 47 41.23 18.27 -13.74
CA GLN A 47 42.14 18.06 -12.59
C GLN A 47 42.26 19.28 -11.67
N MET A 48 41.99 20.48 -12.19
CA MET A 48 41.95 21.71 -11.40
C MET A 48 40.82 21.73 -10.35
N LEU A 49 39.79 20.89 -10.49
CA LEU A 49 38.72 20.75 -9.52
C LEU A 49 39.02 19.58 -8.57
N PRO A 50 38.94 19.76 -7.25
CA PRO A 50 39.02 18.65 -6.30
C PRO A 50 37.94 17.60 -6.55
N ASP A 51 38.23 16.32 -6.24
CA ASP A 51 37.27 15.22 -6.44
C ASP A 51 35.95 15.47 -5.72
N GLU A 52 36.00 16.02 -4.50
CA GLU A 52 34.80 16.37 -3.75
C GLU A 52 33.93 17.42 -4.47
N VAL A 53 34.55 18.40 -5.14
CA VAL A 53 33.82 19.42 -5.90
C VAL A 53 33.14 18.79 -7.11
N VAL A 54 33.84 17.91 -7.84
CA VAL A 54 33.25 17.17 -8.96
C VAL A 54 32.09 16.30 -8.51
N SER A 55 32.24 15.52 -7.44
CA SER A 55 31.14 14.69 -6.90
C SER A 55 29.94 15.53 -6.46
N ARG A 56 30.16 16.73 -5.91
CA ARG A 56 29.07 17.66 -5.58
C ARG A 56 28.40 18.24 -6.83
N ILE A 57 29.15 18.52 -7.89
CA ILE A 57 28.61 18.98 -9.18
C ILE A 57 27.80 17.85 -9.84
N GLU A 58 28.31 16.62 -9.87
CA GLU A 58 27.54 15.45 -10.35
C GLU A 58 26.20 15.33 -9.64
N LYS A 59 26.18 15.52 -8.31
CA LYS A 59 24.95 15.55 -7.53
C LYS A 59 24.01 16.68 -7.96
N ILE A 60 24.52 17.90 -8.13
CA ILE A 60 23.73 19.06 -8.59
C ILE A 60 23.12 18.80 -9.97
N VAL A 61 23.91 18.29 -10.93
CA VAL A 61 23.44 18.00 -12.30
C VAL A 61 22.33 16.95 -12.26
N ARG A 62 22.54 15.85 -11.54
CA ARG A 62 21.52 14.81 -11.37
C ARG A 62 20.22 15.35 -10.78
N GLU A 63 20.30 16.10 -9.68
CA GLU A 63 19.12 16.69 -9.02
C GLU A 63 18.40 17.71 -9.91
N ALA A 64 19.14 18.49 -10.70
CA ALA A 64 18.57 19.47 -11.60
C ALA A 64 17.76 18.83 -12.74
N TYR A 65 18.26 17.74 -13.34
CA TYR A 65 17.55 17.00 -14.38
C TYR A 65 16.32 16.27 -13.82
N LEU A 66 16.41 15.78 -12.58
CA LEU A 66 15.26 15.24 -11.85
C LEU A 66 14.16 16.29 -11.63
N ASP A 67 14.53 17.48 -11.16
CA ASP A 67 13.59 18.57 -10.91
C ASP A 67 12.93 19.07 -12.21
N ALA A 68 13.62 18.96 -13.34
CA ALA A 68 13.08 19.26 -14.67
C ALA A 68 12.17 18.16 -15.23
N GLY A 69 12.05 17.00 -14.57
CA GLY A 69 11.26 15.86 -15.02
C GLY A 69 11.89 15.10 -16.20
N GLU A 70 13.20 15.24 -16.40
CA GLU A 70 13.94 14.54 -17.45
C GLU A 70 14.34 13.12 -16.99
N ASP A 71 14.57 12.21 -17.96
CA ASP A 71 14.94 10.83 -17.64
C ASP A 71 16.37 10.75 -17.10
N VAL A 72 16.50 10.32 -15.84
CA VAL A 72 17.78 10.12 -15.15
C VAL A 72 18.04 8.66 -14.75
N GLY A 73 17.20 7.74 -15.24
CA GLY A 73 17.21 6.34 -14.84
C GLY A 73 16.50 6.05 -13.51
N GLY A 74 15.88 4.87 -13.41
CA GLY A 74 14.95 4.52 -12.33
C GLY A 74 15.57 4.38 -10.92
N ALA A 75 16.88 4.15 -10.79
CA ALA A 75 17.53 4.09 -9.47
C ALA A 75 17.77 5.49 -8.88
N ALA A 76 18.25 6.44 -9.70
CA ALA A 76 18.47 7.82 -9.29
C ALA A 76 17.15 8.54 -8.98
N LEU A 77 16.13 8.32 -9.82
CA LEU A 77 14.78 8.83 -9.57
C LEU A 77 14.21 8.30 -8.25
N ARG A 78 14.33 7.00 -7.98
CA ARG A 78 13.89 6.43 -6.70
C ARG A 78 14.59 7.10 -5.53
N GLU A 79 15.92 7.11 -5.49
CA GLU A 79 16.68 7.72 -4.39
C GLU A 79 16.27 9.18 -4.16
N HIS A 80 16.11 9.96 -5.23
CA HIS A 80 15.68 11.36 -5.11
C HIS A 80 14.27 11.50 -4.53
N LEU A 81 13.30 10.72 -5.01
CA LEU A 81 11.94 10.71 -4.46
C LEU A 81 11.93 10.30 -2.98
N TRP A 82 12.77 9.33 -2.59
CA TRP A 82 12.94 8.94 -1.19
C TRP A 82 13.49 10.08 -0.33
N GLN A 83 14.50 10.81 -0.81
CA GLN A 83 15.05 11.97 -0.09
C GLN A 83 14.05 13.12 -0.01
N GLN A 84 13.33 13.42 -1.10
CA GLN A 84 12.27 14.44 -1.09
C GLN A 84 11.16 14.07 -0.08
N ALA A 85 10.69 12.83 -0.08
CA ALA A 85 9.69 12.36 0.87
C ALA A 85 10.18 12.47 2.33
N ARG A 86 11.47 12.19 2.59
CA ARG A 86 12.07 12.35 3.91
C ARG A 86 12.13 13.81 4.34
N LEU A 87 12.57 14.70 3.47
CA LEU A 87 12.62 16.15 3.74
C LEU A 87 11.23 16.72 3.98
N ALA A 88 10.23 16.31 3.19
CA ALA A 88 8.84 16.73 3.39
C ALA A 88 8.32 16.34 4.77
N ARG A 89 8.57 15.10 5.23
CA ARG A 89 8.17 14.65 6.57
C ARG A 89 8.84 15.44 7.70
N ARG A 90 10.13 15.79 7.54
CA ARG A 90 10.82 16.67 8.50
C ARG A 90 10.21 18.06 8.54
N ALA A 91 9.84 18.60 7.38
CA ALA A 91 9.16 19.89 7.31
C ALA A 91 7.82 19.85 8.06
N MET A 92 7.05 18.77 7.93
CA MET A 92 5.79 18.57 8.66
C MET A 92 5.97 18.56 10.19
N ILE A 93 7.10 18.06 10.70
CA ILE A 93 7.42 18.17 12.14
C ILE A 93 7.70 19.62 12.50
N ALA A 94 8.51 20.32 11.68
CA ALA A 94 8.88 21.70 11.93
C ALA A 94 7.70 22.68 11.87
N THR A 95 6.70 22.41 11.01
CA THR A 95 5.45 23.18 10.91
C THR A 95 4.43 22.81 11.98
N GLY A 96 4.64 21.71 12.70
CA GLY A 96 3.70 21.19 13.71
C GLY A 96 2.54 20.37 13.14
N ASP A 97 2.58 20.01 11.85
CA ASP A 97 1.60 19.11 11.23
C ASP A 97 1.73 17.67 11.76
N LEU A 98 2.93 17.30 12.19
CA LEU A 98 3.23 16.07 12.92
C LEU A 98 3.70 16.41 14.34
N ILE A 99 3.02 15.89 15.35
CA ILE A 99 3.31 16.14 16.77
C ILE A 99 3.73 14.87 17.48
N THR A 100 4.42 15.02 18.61
CA THR A 100 4.84 13.87 19.42
C THR A 100 3.62 13.19 20.09
N PRO A 101 3.70 11.89 20.42
CA PRO A 101 2.67 11.22 21.22
C PRO A 101 2.40 11.89 22.57
N ALA A 102 3.40 12.53 23.18
CA ALA A 102 3.25 13.26 24.43
C ALA A 102 2.41 14.54 24.24
N ASP A 103 2.69 15.31 23.18
CA ASP A 103 1.93 16.52 22.89
C ASP A 103 0.49 16.19 22.44
N PHE A 104 0.32 15.13 21.63
CA PHE A 104 -1.01 14.65 21.25
C PHE A 104 -1.87 14.32 22.47
N ARG A 105 -1.34 13.54 23.43
CA ARG A 105 -2.03 13.24 24.70
C ARG A 105 -2.43 14.47 25.47
N ARG A 106 -1.52 15.46 25.56
CA ARG A 106 -1.77 16.73 26.25
C ARG A 106 -2.90 17.51 25.57
N GLN A 107 -2.95 17.51 24.24
CA GLN A 107 -3.98 18.23 23.48
C GLN A 107 -5.37 17.61 23.59
N ILE A 108 -5.49 16.27 23.51
CA ILE A 108 -6.80 15.60 23.55
C ILE A 108 -7.22 15.12 24.95
N GLY A 109 -6.36 15.28 25.96
CA GLY A 109 -6.63 14.95 27.36
C GLY A 109 -6.75 13.44 27.63
N VAL A 110 -5.93 12.61 26.98
CA VAL A 110 -5.95 11.14 27.17
C VAL A 110 -4.68 10.61 27.83
N SER A 111 -4.82 9.50 28.56
CA SER A 111 -3.69 8.77 29.13
C SER A 111 -2.89 8.01 28.06
N GLU A 112 -1.72 7.50 28.45
CA GLU A 112 -0.91 6.65 27.58
C GLU A 112 -1.63 5.37 27.14
N THR A 113 -2.28 4.70 28.08
CA THR A 113 -3.06 3.49 27.81
C THR A 113 -4.22 3.78 26.86
N GLN A 114 -4.89 4.92 27.01
CA GLN A 114 -5.96 5.33 26.10
C GLN A 114 -5.41 5.65 24.71
N LEU A 115 -4.27 6.32 24.60
CA LEU A 115 -3.63 6.54 23.31
C LEU A 115 -3.25 5.20 22.64
N ALA A 116 -2.65 4.27 23.39
CA ALA A 116 -2.31 2.95 22.88
C ALA A 116 -3.55 2.21 22.37
N ALA A 117 -4.68 2.31 23.07
CA ALA A 117 -5.96 1.74 22.62
C ALA A 117 -6.46 2.38 21.32
N LEU A 118 -6.39 3.72 21.19
CA LEU A 118 -6.76 4.44 19.96
C LEU A 118 -5.86 4.10 18.77
N ILE A 119 -4.59 3.80 19.02
CA ILE A 119 -3.66 3.35 17.97
C ILE A 119 -4.00 1.91 17.58
N ALA A 120 -4.19 1.03 18.57
CA ALA A 120 -4.46 -0.38 18.36
C ALA A 120 -5.78 -0.63 17.61
N ASP A 121 -6.82 0.16 17.87
CA ASP A 121 -8.10 0.04 17.17
C ASP A 121 -8.16 0.80 15.83
N GLY A 122 -7.10 1.55 15.50
CA GLY A 122 -6.97 2.32 14.26
C GLY A 122 -7.71 3.66 14.24
N SER A 123 -8.22 4.13 15.39
CA SER A 123 -8.84 5.45 15.54
C SER A 123 -7.82 6.59 15.40
N VAL A 124 -6.56 6.33 15.71
CA VAL A 124 -5.40 7.21 15.53
C VAL A 124 -4.29 6.38 14.88
N PHE A 125 -3.38 7.04 14.16
CA PHE A 125 -2.25 6.35 13.54
C PHE A 125 -0.94 7.14 13.70
N ILE A 126 0.15 6.39 13.67
CA ILE A 126 1.51 6.91 13.78
C ILE A 126 2.13 7.03 12.40
N VAL A 127 2.81 8.13 12.15
CA VAL A 127 3.74 8.34 11.05
C VAL A 127 5.16 8.24 11.60
N GLU A 128 5.97 7.37 11.01
CA GLU A 128 7.39 7.26 11.35
C GLU A 128 8.22 8.24 10.52
N VAL A 129 9.09 8.99 11.19
CA VAL A 129 10.05 9.91 10.56
C VAL A 129 11.40 9.69 11.24
N ASP A 130 12.40 9.27 10.48
CA ASP A 130 13.76 9.01 10.98
C ASP A 130 13.85 8.00 12.14
N GLY A 131 12.90 7.06 12.22
CA GLY A 131 12.82 6.06 13.31
C GLY A 131 12.01 6.52 14.52
N ASP A 132 11.60 7.78 14.56
CA ASP A 132 10.76 8.33 15.62
C ASP A 132 9.28 8.34 15.23
N SER A 133 8.41 8.16 16.23
CA SER A 133 6.96 8.09 16.05
C SER A 133 6.29 9.44 16.26
N TYR A 134 5.50 9.86 15.27
CA TYR A 134 4.70 11.09 15.31
C TYR A 134 3.24 10.81 15.01
N ILE A 135 2.35 11.71 15.44
CA ILE A 135 0.90 11.64 15.18
C ILE A 135 0.50 12.90 14.41
N PRO A 136 -0.34 12.78 13.36
CA PRO A 136 -0.85 13.96 12.68
C PRO A 136 -1.65 14.88 13.62
N ALA A 137 -1.27 16.16 13.67
CA ALA A 137 -1.92 17.17 14.52
C ALA A 137 -3.41 17.34 14.21
N LEU A 138 -3.80 17.10 12.95
CA LEU A 138 -5.19 17.06 12.49
C LEU A 138 -6.09 16.18 13.39
N LEU A 139 -5.55 15.06 13.89
CA LEU A 139 -6.30 14.12 14.72
C LEU A 139 -6.54 14.64 16.15
N ALA A 140 -5.84 15.71 16.56
CA ALA A 140 -5.97 16.34 17.87
C ALA A 140 -6.83 17.61 17.85
N HIS A 141 -7.17 18.15 16.68
CA HIS A 141 -7.94 19.38 16.55
C HIS A 141 -9.37 19.23 17.10
N THR A 142 -9.71 20.03 18.10
CA THR A 142 -11.03 20.02 18.77
C THR A 142 -12.16 20.58 17.91
N ALA A 143 -11.83 21.29 16.83
CA ALA A 143 -12.81 21.86 15.91
C ALA A 143 -13.52 20.79 15.06
N HIS A 144 -12.95 19.60 14.93
CA HIS A 144 -13.52 18.53 14.12
C HIS A 144 -14.39 17.59 14.96
N ASN A 145 -15.42 17.02 14.33
CA ASN A 145 -16.16 15.90 14.93
C ASN A 145 -15.23 14.68 15.09
N ARG A 146 -14.65 14.55 16.30
CA ARG A 146 -13.64 13.54 16.64
C ARG A 146 -14.14 12.12 16.44
N GLU A 147 -15.37 11.82 16.81
CA GLU A 147 -15.95 10.47 16.67
C GLU A 147 -16.05 10.06 15.19
N ARG A 148 -16.48 10.99 14.35
CA ARG A 148 -16.57 10.78 12.91
C ARG A 148 -15.19 10.67 12.27
N LEU A 149 -14.22 11.51 12.67
CA LEU A 149 -12.83 11.41 12.21
C LEU A 149 -12.21 10.07 12.56
N GLN A 150 -12.37 9.61 13.82
CA GLN A 150 -11.90 8.29 14.26
C GLN A 150 -12.57 7.17 13.49
N THR A 151 -13.86 7.30 13.17
CA THR A 151 -14.57 6.33 12.32
C THR A 151 -13.94 6.26 10.93
N ILE A 152 -13.60 7.39 10.31
CA ILE A 152 -12.88 7.39 9.03
C ILE A 152 -11.49 6.78 9.17
N CYS A 153 -10.73 7.13 10.21
CA CYS A 153 -9.40 6.56 10.48
C CYS A 153 -9.46 5.03 10.55
N ARG A 154 -10.44 4.48 11.28
CA ARG A 154 -10.69 3.02 11.35
C ARG A 154 -11.04 2.39 10.00
N ILE A 155 -11.69 3.15 9.11
CA ILE A 155 -12.01 2.70 7.74
C ILE A 155 -10.75 2.59 6.89
N ILE A 156 -9.87 3.58 6.98
CA ILE A 156 -8.71 3.71 6.10
C ILE A 156 -7.46 2.98 6.63
N VAL A 157 -7.56 2.22 7.74
CA VAL A 157 -6.46 1.43 8.32
C VAL A 157 -5.66 0.59 7.31
N PRO A 158 -6.27 -0.07 6.31
CA PRO A 158 -5.50 -0.87 5.35
C PRO A 158 -4.43 -0.09 4.59
N ALA A 159 -4.54 1.23 4.50
CA ALA A 159 -3.54 2.05 3.81
C ALA A 159 -2.33 2.38 4.71
N PRO A 160 -1.13 2.57 4.12
CA PRO A 160 0.03 3.09 4.84
C PRO A 160 -0.26 4.43 5.54
N PRO A 161 0.38 4.73 6.69
CA PRO A 161 0.10 5.95 7.47
C PRO A 161 0.15 7.25 6.67
N MET A 162 1.14 7.42 5.79
CA MET A 162 1.24 8.62 4.96
C MET A 162 0.10 8.74 3.95
N SER A 163 -0.33 7.62 3.37
CA SER A 163 -1.49 7.58 2.46
C SER A 163 -2.79 7.90 3.19
N ARG A 164 -2.92 7.49 4.45
CA ARG A 164 -4.06 7.87 5.29
C ARG A 164 -4.09 9.37 5.56
N LEU A 165 -2.93 9.95 5.87
CA LEU A 165 -2.80 11.39 6.08
C LEU A 165 -3.15 12.16 4.81
N ASP A 166 -2.56 11.77 3.68
CA ASP A 166 -2.86 12.36 2.37
C ASP A 166 -4.35 12.26 2.02
N PHE A 167 -4.98 11.09 2.20
CA PHE A 167 -6.42 10.93 2.02
C PHE A 167 -7.19 11.96 2.84
N LEU A 168 -6.87 12.12 4.13
CA LEU A 168 -7.58 13.04 5.01
C LEU A 168 -7.40 14.51 4.63
N THR A 169 -6.20 14.92 4.20
CA THR A 169 -5.85 16.34 3.99
C THR A 169 -5.97 16.84 2.55
N SER A 170 -5.88 15.94 1.58
CA SER A 170 -5.87 16.29 0.15
C SER A 170 -7.28 16.36 -0.41
N GLN A 171 -7.43 17.13 -1.50
CA GLN A 171 -8.69 17.18 -2.25
C GLN A 171 -8.90 15.84 -2.94
N GLN A 172 -10.10 15.29 -2.83
CA GLN A 172 -10.45 14.00 -3.42
C GLN A 172 -11.41 14.21 -4.58
N GLY A 173 -11.02 13.81 -5.78
CA GLY A 173 -11.89 13.90 -6.97
C GLY A 173 -13.20 13.13 -6.79
N SER A 174 -13.15 11.97 -6.11
CA SER A 174 -14.34 11.18 -5.75
C SER A 174 -15.28 11.86 -4.73
N LEU A 175 -14.83 12.95 -4.09
CA LEU A 175 -15.59 13.78 -3.16
C LEU A 175 -15.82 15.20 -3.72
N SER A 176 -15.79 15.36 -5.04
CA SER A 176 -15.96 16.66 -5.70
C SER A 176 -14.92 17.70 -5.25
N GLU A 177 -13.65 17.29 -5.17
CA GLU A 177 -12.50 18.12 -4.76
C GLU A 177 -12.56 18.66 -3.32
N ARG A 178 -13.40 18.06 -2.49
CA ARG A 178 -13.46 18.37 -1.05
C ARG A 178 -12.47 17.53 -0.27
N ARG A 179 -12.00 18.07 0.86
CA ARG A 179 -11.12 17.34 1.78
C ARG A 179 -11.96 16.54 2.77
N PRO A 180 -11.63 15.26 3.03
CA PRO A 180 -12.40 14.44 3.98
C PRO A 180 -12.63 15.06 5.36
N PHE A 181 -11.64 15.76 5.94
CA PHE A 181 -11.82 16.36 7.27
C PHE A 181 -12.87 17.49 7.29
N GLU A 182 -13.16 18.13 6.16
CA GLU A 182 -14.16 19.20 6.04
C GLU A 182 -15.58 18.65 5.90
N MET A 183 -15.72 17.35 5.67
CA MET A 183 -17.00 16.66 5.45
C MET A 183 -17.55 16.01 6.72
N LEU A 184 -16.89 16.21 7.86
CA LEU A 184 -17.19 15.49 9.09
C LEU A 184 -18.47 16.00 9.78
N ASP A 185 -18.85 17.26 9.64
CA ASP A 185 -19.93 17.84 10.46
C ASP A 185 -21.33 17.59 9.87
N ASP A 186 -21.48 17.62 8.53
CA ASP A 186 -22.75 17.30 7.86
C ASP A 186 -22.98 15.78 7.76
N ALA A 187 -24.19 15.32 8.08
CA ALA A 187 -24.50 13.90 8.11
C ALA A 187 -24.55 13.25 6.70
N ARG A 188 -24.98 13.98 5.68
CA ARG A 188 -25.04 13.48 4.30
C ARG A 188 -23.63 13.38 3.73
N ASP A 189 -22.82 14.43 3.95
CA ASP A 189 -21.42 14.46 3.57
C ASP A 189 -20.64 13.35 4.26
N PHE A 190 -20.83 13.17 5.56
CA PHE A 190 -20.17 12.09 6.30
C PHE A 190 -20.58 10.69 5.78
N SER A 191 -21.83 10.49 5.41
CA SER A 191 -22.30 9.23 4.80
C SER A 191 -21.64 8.96 3.44
N LEU A 192 -21.53 9.99 2.59
CA LEU A 192 -20.78 9.91 1.33
C LEU A 192 -19.29 9.61 1.58
N LEU A 193 -18.67 10.32 2.53
CA LEU A 193 -17.28 10.13 2.90
C LEU A 193 -17.02 8.70 3.37
N ARG A 194 -17.88 8.14 4.24
CA ARG A 194 -17.72 6.75 4.73
C ARG A 194 -17.71 5.73 3.59
N ARG A 195 -18.63 5.86 2.62
CA ARG A 195 -18.68 4.95 1.46
C ARG A 195 -17.44 5.08 0.59
N THR A 196 -17.02 6.32 0.33
CA THR A 196 -15.84 6.62 -0.49
C THR A 196 -14.55 6.14 0.18
N ALA A 197 -14.41 6.39 1.49
CA ALA A 197 -13.28 5.91 2.28
C ALA A 197 -13.21 4.39 2.31
N ALA A 198 -14.35 3.68 2.35
CA ALA A 198 -14.37 2.22 2.31
C ALA A 198 -13.94 1.68 0.93
N ALA A 199 -14.38 2.31 -0.16
CA ALA A 199 -13.95 1.97 -1.50
C ALA A 199 -12.44 2.22 -1.68
N TRP A 200 -11.98 3.42 -1.31
CA TRP A 200 -10.56 3.79 -1.33
C TRP A 200 -9.71 2.84 -0.48
N ALA A 201 -10.16 2.47 0.73
CA ALA A 201 -9.43 1.55 1.61
C ALA A 201 -9.30 0.14 1.03
N ALA A 202 -10.26 -0.30 0.21
CA ALA A 202 -10.23 -1.62 -0.42
C ALA A 202 -9.07 -1.75 -1.43
N GLU A 203 -8.65 -0.65 -2.07
CA GLU A 203 -7.51 -0.62 -3.02
C GLU A 203 -6.18 -0.98 -2.35
N TRP A 204 -6.08 -0.78 -1.02
CA TRP A 204 -4.86 -1.04 -0.25
C TRP A 204 -4.75 -2.48 0.27
N SER A 205 -5.71 -3.34 -0.06
CA SER A 205 -5.74 -4.73 0.41
C SER A 205 -6.28 -5.66 -0.66
N ARG A 206 -5.53 -6.71 -0.96
CA ARG A 206 -5.93 -7.77 -1.89
C ARG A 206 -6.21 -9.05 -1.13
N THR A 207 -7.37 -9.65 -1.38
CA THR A 207 -7.65 -11.04 -0.98
C THR A 207 -7.42 -11.93 -2.20
N SER A 208 -6.67 -13.01 -2.00
CA SER A 208 -6.39 -14.00 -3.03
C SER A 208 -6.86 -15.37 -2.56
N VAL A 209 -7.50 -16.10 -3.47
CA VAL A 209 -7.94 -17.48 -3.29
C VAL A 209 -7.16 -18.34 -4.25
N LYS A 210 -6.32 -19.22 -3.73
CA LYS A 210 -5.51 -20.16 -4.51
C LYS A 210 -6.05 -21.57 -4.32
N ILE A 211 -6.12 -22.34 -5.39
CA ILE A 211 -6.59 -23.72 -5.40
C ILE A 211 -5.46 -24.61 -5.89
N TYR A 212 -5.19 -25.68 -5.16
CA TYR A 212 -4.21 -26.71 -5.49
C TYR A 212 -4.90 -28.05 -5.57
N GLU A 213 -4.48 -28.89 -6.52
CA GLU A 213 -4.91 -30.29 -6.56
C GLU A 213 -4.36 -31.05 -5.35
N GLY A 214 -5.19 -31.91 -4.76
CA GLY A 214 -4.86 -32.72 -3.58
C GLY A 214 -5.25 -32.08 -2.24
N VAL A 215 -4.91 -32.81 -1.17
CA VAL A 215 -5.20 -32.44 0.22
C VAL A 215 -3.94 -31.91 0.87
N HIS A 216 -3.90 -30.61 1.13
CA HIS A 216 -2.74 -29.91 1.68
C HIS A 216 -3.07 -29.29 3.03
N GLU A 217 -2.12 -29.30 3.96
CA GLU A 217 -2.27 -28.59 5.24
C GLU A 217 -1.59 -27.21 5.20
N THR A 218 -0.53 -27.10 4.39
CA THR A 218 0.23 -25.88 4.14
C THR A 218 0.30 -25.60 2.64
N GLU A 219 0.43 -24.34 2.24
CA GLU A 219 0.53 -23.97 0.82
C GLU A 219 1.77 -24.62 0.18
N PRO A 220 1.62 -25.35 -0.95
CA PRO A 220 2.75 -25.93 -1.65
C PRO A 220 3.71 -24.86 -2.21
N GLY A 221 5.01 -25.03 -2.00
CA GLY A 221 6.03 -24.09 -2.47
C GLY A 221 6.66 -24.45 -3.82
N ASP A 222 6.44 -25.68 -4.30
CA ASP A 222 7.10 -26.29 -5.45
C ASP A 222 6.16 -26.55 -6.64
N VAL A 223 4.86 -26.43 -6.44
CA VAL A 223 3.83 -26.64 -7.46
C VAL A 223 3.01 -25.35 -7.62
N PRO A 224 2.71 -24.89 -8.85
CA PRO A 224 1.82 -23.74 -9.03
C PRO A 224 0.36 -24.09 -8.71
N PRO A 225 -0.46 -23.13 -8.26
CA PRO A 225 -1.89 -23.34 -8.07
C PRO A 225 -2.57 -23.65 -9.42
N ILE A 226 -3.53 -24.57 -9.41
CA ILE A 226 -4.36 -24.89 -10.58
C ILE A 226 -5.40 -23.79 -10.86
N TYR A 227 -5.65 -22.92 -9.88
CA TYR A 227 -6.47 -21.73 -10.03
C TYR A 227 -6.13 -20.69 -8.96
N THR A 228 -6.09 -19.42 -9.32
CA THR A 228 -5.96 -18.27 -8.44
C THR A 228 -7.01 -17.24 -8.86
N ALA A 229 -7.77 -16.74 -7.89
CA ALA A 229 -8.62 -15.58 -8.06
C ALA A 229 -8.28 -14.51 -7.03
N SER A 230 -8.26 -13.24 -7.43
CA SER A 230 -7.94 -12.14 -6.51
C SER A 230 -8.87 -10.96 -6.69
N ALA A 231 -9.09 -10.22 -5.61
CA ALA A 231 -9.83 -8.97 -5.64
C ALA A 231 -9.33 -8.01 -4.56
N GLU A 232 -9.42 -6.71 -4.87
CA GLU A 232 -9.15 -5.62 -3.93
C GLU A 232 -10.35 -5.46 -3.00
N ILE A 233 -10.18 -5.89 -1.75
CA ILE A 233 -11.26 -6.01 -0.79
C ILE A 233 -10.77 -5.58 0.58
N ASP A 234 -11.57 -4.75 1.24
CA ASP A 234 -11.37 -4.33 2.62
C ASP A 234 -11.17 -5.55 3.54
N PRO A 235 -10.01 -5.67 4.20
CA PRO A 235 -9.64 -6.87 4.96
C PRO A 235 -10.43 -7.05 6.25
N ARG A 236 -11.20 -6.05 6.65
CA ARG A 236 -12.08 -6.08 7.84
C ARG A 236 -13.41 -6.76 7.54
N ARG A 237 -13.74 -6.96 6.26
CA ARG A 237 -14.91 -7.76 5.87
C ARG A 237 -14.71 -9.22 6.28
N PRO A 238 -15.79 -9.94 6.62
CA PRO A 238 -15.71 -11.35 6.99
C PRO A 238 -14.94 -12.18 5.96
N LEU A 239 -14.01 -13.02 6.43
CA LEU A 239 -13.12 -13.84 5.61
C LEU A 239 -13.84 -14.51 4.42
N TRP A 240 -14.94 -15.22 4.68
CA TRP A 240 -15.63 -15.98 3.65
C TRP A 240 -16.38 -15.08 2.65
N GLU A 241 -16.81 -13.89 3.06
CA GLU A 241 -17.37 -12.91 2.13
C GLU A 241 -16.28 -12.37 1.19
N ARG A 242 -15.07 -12.10 1.70
CA ARG A 242 -13.92 -11.70 0.88
C ARG A 242 -13.51 -12.80 -0.10
N ALA A 243 -13.39 -14.03 0.37
CA ALA A 243 -13.05 -15.18 -0.47
C ALA A 243 -14.11 -15.41 -1.56
N SER A 244 -15.40 -15.26 -1.22
CA SER A 244 -16.50 -15.37 -2.17
C SER A 244 -16.38 -14.32 -3.25
N GLU A 245 -16.18 -13.06 -2.86
CA GLU A 245 -16.06 -11.96 -3.81
C GLU A 245 -14.84 -12.12 -4.73
N ALA A 246 -13.69 -12.56 -4.21
CA ALA A 246 -12.53 -12.89 -5.05
C ALA A 246 -12.85 -13.97 -6.10
N LEU A 247 -13.60 -15.02 -5.75
CA LEU A 247 -13.99 -16.08 -6.70
C LEU A 247 -15.06 -15.63 -7.73
N HIS A 248 -15.87 -14.62 -7.41
CA HIS A 248 -16.95 -14.15 -8.29
C HIS A 248 -16.55 -12.94 -9.14
N LEU A 249 -15.60 -12.12 -8.69
CA LEU A 249 -15.05 -11.04 -9.50
C LEU A 249 -14.13 -11.64 -10.57
N HIS A 250 -14.54 -11.47 -11.83
CA HIS A 250 -13.83 -12.01 -12.99
C HIS A 250 -12.56 -11.22 -13.36
N GLY A 251 -12.11 -10.29 -12.52
CA GLY A 251 -11.04 -9.34 -12.85
C GLY A 251 -9.62 -9.93 -12.83
N TYR A 252 -9.32 -10.81 -11.88
CA TYR A 252 -7.97 -11.36 -11.71
C TYR A 252 -8.03 -12.88 -11.50
N GLN A 253 -8.11 -13.64 -12.59
CA GLN A 253 -8.18 -15.09 -12.56
C GLN A 253 -7.04 -15.70 -13.39
N TRP A 254 -6.34 -16.69 -12.83
CA TRP A 254 -5.23 -17.36 -13.50
C TRP A 254 -4.96 -18.78 -12.95
N PRO A 255 -4.60 -19.78 -13.78
CA PRO A 255 -4.71 -19.76 -15.24
C PRO A 255 -6.16 -19.56 -15.69
N LEU A 256 -6.36 -19.13 -16.94
CA LEU A 256 -7.69 -19.16 -17.55
C LEU A 256 -8.00 -20.62 -17.93
N GLY A 257 -9.26 -21.02 -17.77
CA GLY A 257 -9.69 -22.40 -18.03
C GLY A 257 -9.46 -22.87 -19.49
N PRO A 258 -9.77 -24.15 -19.79
CA PRO A 258 -10.52 -25.09 -18.95
C PRO A 258 -9.71 -25.62 -17.76
N TYR A 259 -10.39 -25.82 -16.62
CA TYR A 259 -9.78 -26.36 -15.42
C TYR A 259 -9.86 -27.89 -15.41
N PRO A 260 -8.86 -28.59 -14.82
CA PRO A 260 -8.92 -30.04 -14.69
C PRO A 260 -10.12 -30.49 -13.84
N ASP A 261 -10.70 -31.66 -14.16
CA ASP A 261 -11.74 -32.29 -13.33
C ASP A 261 -11.08 -32.94 -12.10
N VAL A 262 -10.82 -32.11 -11.08
CA VAL A 262 -10.19 -32.53 -9.84
C VAL A 262 -11.25 -32.71 -8.75
N ARG A 263 -11.27 -33.90 -8.14
CA ARG A 263 -12.23 -34.28 -7.08
C ARG A 263 -11.68 -34.14 -5.68
N SER A 264 -10.38 -33.87 -5.52
CA SER A 264 -9.76 -33.56 -4.25
C SER A 264 -8.82 -32.38 -4.43
N PHE A 265 -9.09 -31.29 -3.73
CA PHE A 265 -8.32 -30.06 -3.86
C PHE A 265 -8.36 -29.26 -2.56
N THR A 266 -7.40 -28.34 -2.42
CA THR A 266 -7.27 -27.47 -1.24
C THR A 266 -7.32 -26.02 -1.67
N LEU A 267 -8.09 -25.24 -0.92
CA LEU A 267 -8.24 -23.80 -1.10
C LEU A 267 -7.47 -23.06 0.00
N PHE A 268 -6.56 -22.18 -0.40
CA PHE A 268 -5.88 -21.24 0.47
C PHE A 268 -6.45 -19.83 0.25
N VAL A 269 -6.83 -19.16 1.33
CA VAL A 269 -7.17 -17.74 1.32
C VAL A 269 -6.02 -16.99 1.96
N GLU A 270 -5.51 -15.99 1.26
CA GLU A 270 -4.48 -15.09 1.76
C GLU A 270 -4.92 -13.65 1.58
N ARG A 271 -4.37 -12.78 2.43
CA ARG A 271 -4.49 -11.33 2.32
C ARG A 271 -3.11 -10.73 2.08
N ARG A 272 -3.03 -9.76 1.18
CA ARG A 272 -1.86 -8.89 1.04
C ARG A 272 -2.29 -7.46 1.23
N THR A 273 -1.74 -6.79 2.24
CA THR A 273 -1.92 -5.35 2.41
C THR A 273 -0.74 -4.62 1.75
N ALA A 274 -0.98 -3.42 1.23
CA ALA A 274 0.06 -2.62 0.61
C ALA A 274 1.21 -2.34 1.60
N GLY A 275 2.44 -2.62 1.18
CA GLY A 275 3.63 -2.49 2.02
C GLY A 275 4.05 -3.79 2.72
N ASP A 276 3.21 -4.82 2.76
CA ASP A 276 3.60 -6.12 3.30
C ASP A 276 4.59 -6.82 2.37
N ALA A 277 5.68 -7.33 2.95
CA ALA A 277 6.67 -8.13 2.21
C ALA A 277 6.09 -9.48 1.75
N MET A 278 5.22 -10.08 2.56
CA MET A 278 4.63 -11.40 2.34
C MET A 278 3.11 -11.39 2.54
N PRO A 279 2.33 -12.18 1.78
CA PRO A 279 0.93 -12.39 2.07
C PRO A 279 0.74 -12.97 3.48
N THR A 280 -0.30 -12.52 4.17
CA THR A 280 -0.78 -13.11 5.42
C THR A 280 -1.73 -14.27 5.09
N PRO A 281 -1.45 -15.50 5.53
CA PRO A 281 -2.38 -16.61 5.38
C PRO A 281 -3.63 -16.38 6.24
N ASP A 282 -4.81 -16.42 5.64
CA ASP A 282 -6.08 -16.26 6.34
C ASP A 282 -6.79 -17.61 6.54
N ALA A 283 -6.73 -18.54 5.57
CA ALA A 283 -7.39 -19.84 5.70
C ALA A 283 -6.83 -20.95 4.80
N CYS A 284 -7.04 -22.19 5.22
CA CYS A 284 -6.80 -23.42 4.48
C CYS A 284 -8.02 -24.36 4.60
N VAL A 285 -8.62 -24.72 3.46
CA VAL A 285 -9.82 -25.56 3.37
C VAL A 285 -9.58 -26.71 2.41
N GLN A 286 -9.61 -27.93 2.93
CA GLN A 286 -9.53 -29.16 2.15
C GLN A 286 -10.94 -29.55 1.67
N ILE A 287 -11.06 -29.89 0.39
CA ILE A 287 -12.33 -30.20 -0.26
C ILE A 287 -12.16 -31.55 -0.98
N VAL A 288 -13.06 -32.48 -0.67
CA VAL A 288 -13.09 -33.81 -1.31
C VAL A 288 -14.50 -34.11 -1.78
N VAL A 289 -14.65 -34.50 -3.04
CA VAL A 289 -15.93 -34.81 -3.67
C VAL A 289 -16.07 -36.32 -3.79
N HIS A 290 -17.08 -36.87 -3.13
CA HIS A 290 -17.43 -38.30 -3.17
C HIS A 290 -18.84 -38.45 -3.74
N GLY A 291 -18.94 -38.78 -5.03
CA GLY A 291 -20.23 -38.88 -5.71
C GLY A 291 -20.98 -37.55 -5.70
N GLU A 292 -22.12 -37.49 -5.01
CA GLU A 292 -22.95 -36.30 -4.87
C GLU A 292 -22.65 -35.49 -3.59
N ASP A 293 -21.66 -35.89 -2.79
CA ASP A 293 -21.32 -35.22 -1.53
C ASP A 293 -19.96 -34.52 -1.63
N ILE A 294 -19.86 -33.36 -0.98
CA ILE A 294 -18.64 -32.58 -0.80
C ILE A 294 -18.29 -32.61 0.68
N GLY A 295 -17.20 -33.28 1.02
CA GLY A 295 -16.54 -33.16 2.32
C GLY A 295 -15.71 -31.89 2.37
N ILE A 296 -15.87 -31.12 3.44
CA ILE A 296 -15.18 -29.86 3.71
C ILE A 296 -14.44 -30.03 5.04
N ARG A 297 -13.14 -29.76 5.06
CA ARG A 297 -12.34 -29.71 6.29
C ARG A 297 -11.57 -28.40 6.35
N ILE A 298 -11.82 -27.61 7.40
CA ILE A 298 -11.07 -26.38 7.68
C ILE A 298 -9.83 -26.76 8.50
N VAL A 299 -8.65 -26.59 7.91
CA VAL A 299 -7.37 -26.92 8.55
C VAL A 299 -6.86 -25.75 9.37
N ALA A 300 -6.97 -24.54 8.83
CA ALA A 300 -6.59 -23.31 9.49
C ALA A 300 -7.55 -22.18 9.11
N ALA A 301 -8.06 -21.45 10.10
CA ALA A 301 -8.70 -20.14 9.94
C ALA A 301 -8.82 -19.48 11.34
N PRO A 302 -8.63 -18.15 11.47
CA PRO A 302 -8.73 -17.45 12.75
C PRO A 302 -10.07 -17.70 13.47
N GLY A 303 -9.98 -18.14 14.73
CA GLY A 303 -11.12 -18.35 15.61
C GLY A 303 -11.95 -19.60 15.30
N THR A 304 -11.42 -20.55 14.52
CA THR A 304 -12.10 -21.81 14.19
C THR A 304 -11.33 -22.99 14.75
N THR A 305 -12.02 -23.83 15.53
CA THR A 305 -11.58 -25.20 15.81
C THR A 305 -11.58 -26.00 14.51
N LEU A 306 -10.77 -27.07 14.41
CA LEU A 306 -10.83 -27.97 13.26
C LEU A 306 -12.28 -28.42 13.03
N MET A 307 -12.87 -28.03 11.90
CA MET A 307 -14.26 -28.29 11.57
C MET A 307 -14.33 -29.12 10.30
N SER A 308 -15.09 -30.21 10.35
CA SER A 308 -15.45 -31.03 9.20
C SER A 308 -16.96 -30.94 8.98
N SER A 309 -17.38 -30.67 7.76
CA SER A 309 -18.80 -30.67 7.37
C SER A 309 -18.97 -31.33 6.00
N THR A 310 -20.22 -31.71 5.69
CA THR A 310 -20.58 -32.26 4.39
C THR A 310 -21.70 -31.42 3.79
N THR A 311 -21.65 -31.20 2.48
CA THR A 311 -22.72 -30.54 1.72
C THR A 311 -22.91 -31.24 0.38
N ARG A 312 -24.11 -31.16 -0.21
CA ARG A 312 -24.37 -31.82 -1.50
C ARG A 312 -23.65 -31.09 -2.64
N ALA A 313 -22.99 -31.82 -3.53
CA ALA A 313 -22.37 -31.36 -4.77
C ALA A 313 -23.41 -30.90 -5.80
N GLY A 314 -24.55 -31.60 -5.90
CA GLY A 314 -25.54 -31.42 -6.98
C GLY A 314 -25.03 -31.90 -8.35
N ASN A 315 -25.72 -31.52 -9.43
CA ASN A 315 -25.35 -31.95 -10.78
C ASN A 315 -23.99 -31.36 -11.21
N HIS A 316 -22.96 -32.21 -11.25
CA HIS A 316 -21.67 -32.10 -11.96
C HIS A 316 -21.22 -30.65 -12.23
N LYS A 317 -20.73 -30.02 -11.16
CA LYS A 317 -20.24 -28.63 -11.14
C LYS A 317 -18.73 -28.62 -11.35
N SER A 318 -18.23 -27.65 -12.10
CA SER A 318 -16.78 -27.48 -12.32
C SER A 318 -16.03 -27.28 -10.99
N LEU A 319 -14.70 -27.43 -10.99
CA LEU A 319 -13.83 -27.11 -9.84
C LEU A 319 -14.21 -25.79 -9.17
N ILE A 320 -14.40 -24.74 -9.97
CA ILE A 320 -14.69 -23.39 -9.50
C ILE A 320 -16.09 -23.28 -8.91
N ASP A 321 -17.07 -23.96 -9.51
CA ASP A 321 -18.44 -23.98 -9.00
C ASP A 321 -18.53 -24.71 -7.66
N ILE A 322 -17.75 -25.78 -7.48
CA ILE A 322 -17.62 -26.48 -6.19
C ILE A 322 -16.99 -25.54 -5.16
N ALA A 323 -15.88 -24.88 -5.50
CA ALA A 323 -15.21 -23.93 -4.61
C ALA A 323 -16.15 -22.78 -4.18
N LYS A 324 -16.85 -22.15 -5.13
CA LYS A 324 -17.86 -21.11 -4.84
C LYS A 324 -18.96 -21.61 -3.90
N ARG A 325 -19.43 -22.84 -4.10
CA ARG A 325 -20.47 -23.45 -3.24
C ARG A 325 -19.97 -23.72 -1.83
N VAL A 326 -18.75 -24.23 -1.69
CA VAL A 326 -18.12 -24.44 -0.37
C VAL A 326 -18.01 -23.12 0.38
N ILE A 327 -17.50 -22.06 -0.27
CA ILE A 327 -17.41 -20.73 0.35
C ILE A 327 -18.79 -20.19 0.74
N ALA A 328 -19.80 -20.33 -0.11
CA ALA A 328 -21.18 -19.93 0.22
C ALA A 328 -21.71 -20.68 1.45
N HIS A 329 -21.44 -21.99 1.56
CA HIS A 329 -21.79 -22.78 2.74
C HIS A 329 -21.11 -22.25 4.02
N LEU A 330 -19.82 -21.88 3.94
CA LEU A 330 -19.05 -21.33 5.06
C LEU A 330 -19.53 -19.93 5.50
N ILE A 331 -20.07 -19.13 4.58
CA ILE A 331 -20.72 -17.85 4.93
C ILE A 331 -21.96 -18.12 5.81
N HIS A 332 -22.78 -19.11 5.45
CA HIS A 332 -24.00 -19.43 6.18
C HIS A 332 -23.73 -20.10 7.53
N ALA A 333 -22.74 -20.99 7.61
CA ALA A 333 -22.39 -21.71 8.83
C ALA A 333 -21.89 -20.80 9.98
N LYS A 334 -21.35 -19.61 9.67
CA LYS A 334 -20.96 -18.63 10.69
C LYS A 334 -22.12 -17.78 11.25
N ARG A 335 -23.30 -17.82 10.62
CA ARG A 335 -24.47 -17.02 11.03
C ARG A 335 -25.39 -17.76 12.00
N THR A 336 -25.18 -19.06 12.20
CA THR A 336 -25.88 -19.95 13.13
C THR A 336 -25.07 -20.18 14.39
#